data_AF-A0A451CAU5-F1
#
_entry.id   AF-A0A451CAU5-F1
#
_cell.length_a   1.000
_cell.length_b   1.000
_cell.length_c   1.000
_cell.angle_alpha   90.00
_cell.angle_beta   90.00
_cell.angle_gamma   90.00
#
_symmetry.space_group_name_H-M   'P 1'
#
loop_
_entity.id
_entity.type
_entity.pdbx_description
1 polymer ?
#
loop_
_entity_poly.entity_id
_entity_poly.type
_entity_poly.pdbx_seq_one_letter_code
_entity_poly.pdbx_strand_id
1 'polypeptide(L)'
;EFTAPGIGALKEKLDYLKMDENERRRFDRHVDHARSEWGMIAYAREKGHKEGVEEGIEKGREEGMKQGAHQKAMEIALALKQKGFSLAQISDATGIPLPELED
;
A
#
# COMPACT_ATOMS: atom_id res chain seq x y z
N GLU A 1 34.87 1.66 38.24
CA GLU A 1 34.08 2.04 37.05
C GLU A 1 32.74 2.61 37.52
N PHE A 2 32.20 3.62 36.83
CA PHE A 2 30.88 4.19 37.15
C PHE A 2 29.80 3.37 36.42
N THR A 3 28.79 2.88 37.14
CA THR A 3 27.76 1.95 36.62
C THR A 3 26.33 2.47 36.75
N ALA A 4 26.16 3.76 37.06
CA ALA A 4 24.84 4.35 37.23
C ALA A 4 24.06 4.41 35.90
N PRO A 5 22.74 4.17 35.89
CA PRO A 5 21.89 4.41 34.72
C PRO A 5 22.08 5.84 34.19
N GLY A 6 22.29 5.99 32.87
CA GLY A 6 22.49 7.29 32.23
C GLY A 6 23.94 7.81 32.16
N ILE A 7 24.91 7.11 32.76
CA ILE A 7 26.33 7.53 32.71
C ILE A 7 26.90 7.55 31.28
N GLY A 8 26.40 6.69 30.39
CA GLY A 8 26.77 6.67 28.97
C GLY A 8 26.39 7.95 28.24
N ALA A 9 25.13 8.38 28.38
CA ALA A 9 24.64 9.63 27.77
C ALA A 9 25.38 10.88 28.29
N LEU A 10 25.75 10.88 29.58
CA LEU A 10 26.58 11.95 30.15
C LEU A 10 27.98 11.96 29.54
N LYS A 11 28.58 10.79 29.32
CA LYS A 11 29.89 10.65 28.68
C LYS A 11 29.86 11.16 27.23
N GLU A 12 28.88 10.77 26.44
CA GLU A 12 28.70 11.25 25.07
C GLU A 12 28.56 12.77 25.01
N LYS A 13 27.77 13.36 25.92
CA LYS A 13 27.62 14.81 26.03
C LYS A 13 28.92 15.51 26.42
N LEU A 14 29.67 14.95 27.37
CA LEU A 14 30.96 15.49 27.80
C LEU A 14 31.99 15.42 26.67
N ASP A 15 32.02 14.33 25.90
CA ASP A 15 32.93 14.16 24.78
C ASP A 15 32.61 15.17 23.66
N TYR A 16 31.33 15.44 23.37
CA TYR A 16 30.93 16.52 22.47
C TYR A 16 31.37 17.91 22.95
N LEU A 17 31.24 18.19 24.26
CA LEU A 17 31.66 19.46 24.85
C LEU A 17 33.19 19.66 24.82
N LYS A 18 33.97 18.57 24.75
CA LYS A 18 35.43 18.63 24.64
C LYS A 18 35.93 18.85 23.21
N MET A 19 35.10 18.61 22.20
CA MET A 19 35.44 18.86 20.80
C MET A 19 35.68 20.35 20.53
N ASP A 20 36.64 20.64 19.66
CA ASP A 20 36.83 21.98 19.12
C ASP A 20 35.74 22.36 18.10
N GLU A 21 35.72 23.63 17.65
CA GLU A 21 34.69 24.11 16.73
C GLU A 21 34.69 23.37 15.38
N ASN A 22 35.86 23.04 14.84
CA ASN A 22 35.98 22.34 13.56
C ASN A 22 35.53 20.87 13.70
N GLU A 23 35.86 20.23 14.82
CA GLU A 23 35.41 18.88 15.16
C GLU A 23 33.89 18.82 15.32
N ARG A 24 33.30 19.73 16.10
CA ARG A 24 31.83 19.81 16.26
C ARG A 24 31.15 20.03 14.93
N ARG A 25 31.65 20.96 14.10
CA ARG A 25 31.06 21.24 12.78
C ARG A 25 31.08 20.00 11.86
N ARG A 26 32.15 19.20 11.89
CA ARG A 26 32.22 17.94 11.11
C ARG A 26 31.25 16.90 11.67
N PHE A 27 31.18 16.76 12.99
CA PHE A 27 30.28 15.84 13.66
C PHE A 27 28.80 16.18 13.38
N ASP A 28 28.40 17.44 13.57
CA ASP A 28 27.04 17.91 13.34
C ASP A 28 26.62 17.70 11.88
N ARG A 29 27.52 18.02 10.92
CA ARG A 29 27.27 17.74 9.50
C ARG A 29 27.05 16.26 9.22
N HIS A 30 27.83 15.38 9.85
CA HIS A 30 27.67 13.94 9.68
C HIS A 30 26.33 13.45 10.26
N VAL A 31 25.96 13.94 11.45
CA VAL A 31 24.67 13.62 12.09
C VAL A 31 23.49 14.12 11.24
N ASP A 32 23.58 15.34 10.71
CA ASP A 32 22.53 15.90 9.86
C ASP A 32 22.39 15.13 8.54
N HIS A 33 23.51 14.73 7.91
CA HIS A 33 23.49 13.86 6.74
C HIS A 33 22.78 12.54 7.03
N ALA A 34 23.19 11.85 8.09
CA ALA A 34 22.58 10.59 8.48
C ALA A 34 21.08 10.78 8.75
N ARG A 35 20.68 11.79 9.52
CA ARG A 35 19.26 12.10 9.79
C ARG A 35 18.47 12.35 8.51
N SER A 36 19.04 13.08 7.56
CA SER A 36 18.42 13.34 6.27
C SER A 36 18.20 12.05 5.48
N GLU A 37 19.21 11.18 5.40
CA GLU A 37 19.10 9.86 4.75
C GLU A 37 18.02 8.99 5.41
N TRP A 38 18.02 8.93 6.74
CA TRP A 38 16.98 8.25 7.51
C TRP A 38 15.58 8.82 7.22
N GLY A 39 15.46 10.14 7.13
CA GLY A 39 14.22 10.83 6.77
C GLY A 39 13.73 10.48 5.37
N MET A 40 14.64 10.43 4.38
CA MET A 40 14.30 10.03 3.01
C MET A 40 13.82 8.58 2.94
N ILE A 41 14.49 7.66 3.64
CA ILE A 41 14.09 6.25 3.68
C ILE A 41 12.73 6.09 4.37
N ALA A 42 12.51 6.77 5.50
CA ALA A 42 11.25 6.72 6.22
C ALA A 42 10.10 7.25 5.36
N TYR A 43 10.30 8.38 4.70
CA TYR A 43 9.32 8.95 3.76
C TYR A 43 9.02 8.01 2.60
N ALA A 44 10.04 7.43 1.97
CA ALA A 44 9.86 6.50 0.86
C ALA A 44 9.07 5.24 1.28
N ARG A 45 9.34 4.69 2.48
CA ARG A 45 8.59 3.56 3.03
C ARG A 45 7.14 3.92 3.32
N GLU A 46 6.90 5.07 3.94
CA GLU A 46 5.55 5.54 4.23
C GLU A 46 4.75 5.78 2.95
N LYS A 47 5.35 6.43 1.96
CA LYS A 47 4.75 6.67 0.65
C LYS A 47 4.44 5.36 -0.07
N GLY A 48 5.42 4.47 -0.21
CA GLY A 48 5.22 3.18 -0.87
C GLY A 48 4.15 2.32 -0.19
N HIS A 49 4.08 2.35 1.14
CA HIS A 49 3.02 1.65 1.88
C HIS A 49 1.64 2.26 1.60
N LYS A 50 1.51 3.60 1.63
CA LYS A 50 0.26 4.30 1.35
C LYS A 50 -0.22 4.02 -0.07
N GLU A 51 0.65 4.19 -1.06
CA GLU A 51 0.35 3.95 -2.47
C GLU A 51 -0.04 2.48 -2.71
N GLY A 52 0.70 1.52 -2.13
CA GLY A 52 0.39 0.10 -2.24
C GLY A 52 -0.97 -0.28 -1.64
N VAL A 53 -1.35 0.31 -0.51
CA VAL A 53 -2.68 0.10 0.09
C VAL A 53 -3.78 0.71 -0.77
N GLU A 54 -3.59 1.94 -1.25
CA GLU A 54 -4.56 2.64 -2.09
C GLU A 54 -4.81 1.89 -3.41
N GLU A 55 -3.74 1.51 -4.12
CA GLU A 55 -3.85 0.70 -5.34
C GLU A 55 -4.52 -0.65 -5.08
N GLY A 56 -4.17 -1.32 -3.97
CA GLY A 56 -4.76 -2.60 -3.60
C GLY A 56 -6.26 -2.51 -3.36
N ILE A 57 -6.71 -1.47 -2.66
CA ILE A 57 -8.14 -1.22 -2.41
C ILE A 57 -8.86 -0.88 -3.73
N GLU A 58 -8.26 -0.04 -4.58
CA GLU A 58 -8.87 0.35 -5.85
C GLU A 58 -9.06 -0.86 -6.78
N LYS A 59 -7.99 -1.65 -7.00
CA LYS A 59 -8.02 -2.87 -7.82
C LYS A 59 -9.01 -3.87 -7.26
N GLY A 60 -8.98 -4.14 -5.95
CA GLY A 60 -9.90 -5.08 -5.32
C GLY A 60 -11.37 -4.66 -5.42
N ARG A 61 -11.66 -3.36 -5.31
CA ARG A 61 -13.01 -2.83 -5.49
C ARG A 61 -13.47 -2.95 -6.93
N GLU A 62 -12.62 -2.63 -7.90
CA GLU A 62 -12.96 -2.75 -9.33
C GLU A 62 -13.22 -4.20 -9.74
N GLU A 63 -12.32 -5.12 -9.35
CA GLU A 63 -12.48 -6.56 -9.60
C GLU A 63 -13.74 -7.10 -8.93
N GLY A 64 -13.97 -6.76 -7.66
CA GLY A 64 -15.15 -7.18 -6.92
C GLY A 64 -16.45 -6.69 -7.55
N MET A 65 -16.50 -5.43 -8.03
CA MET A 65 -17.68 -4.92 -8.74
C MET A 65 -17.91 -5.63 -10.09
N LYS A 66 -16.85 -5.88 -10.88
CA LYS A 66 -16.96 -6.59 -12.15
C LYS A 66 -17.44 -8.03 -11.94
N GLN A 67 -16.85 -8.74 -10.98
CA GLN A 67 -17.25 -10.11 -10.64
C GLN A 67 -18.70 -10.16 -10.13
N GLY A 68 -19.08 -9.24 -9.24
CA GLY A 68 -20.45 -9.17 -8.72
C GLY A 68 -21.48 -8.86 -9.80
N ALA A 69 -21.17 -7.93 -10.70
CA ALA A 69 -22.04 -7.59 -11.84
C ALA A 69 -22.20 -8.78 -12.80
N HIS A 70 -21.09 -9.46 -13.13
CA HIS A 70 -21.10 -10.64 -13.99
C HIS A 70 -21.88 -11.80 -13.36
N GLN A 71 -21.63 -12.10 -12.08
CA GLN A 71 -22.37 -13.14 -11.35
C GLN A 71 -23.87 -12.82 -11.31
N LYS A 72 -24.23 -11.56 -11.10
CA LYS A 72 -25.63 -11.15 -11.11
C LYS A 72 -26.28 -11.29 -12.49
N ALA A 73 -25.56 -10.92 -13.54
CA ALA A 73 -26.01 -11.11 -14.91
C ALA A 73 -26.24 -12.61 -15.22
N MET A 74 -25.34 -13.48 -14.75
CA MET A 74 -25.46 -14.93 -14.93
C MET A 74 -26.65 -15.52 -14.17
N GLU A 75 -26.90 -15.07 -12.93
CA GLU A 75 -28.11 -15.45 -12.17
C GLU A 75 -29.39 -15.09 -12.94
N ILE A 76 -29.44 -13.89 -13.51
CA ILE A 76 -30.58 -13.43 -14.31
C ILE A 76 -30.71 -14.27 -15.59
N ALA A 77 -29.60 -14.55 -16.28
CA ALA A 77 -29.58 -15.37 -17.48
C ALA A 77 -30.14 -16.77 -17.21
N LEU A 78 -29.74 -17.41 -16.11
CA LEU A 78 -30.27 -18.70 -15.68
C LEU A 78 -31.78 -18.65 -15.41
N ALA A 79 -32.26 -17.62 -14.72
CA ALA A 79 -33.68 -17.44 -14.45
C ALA A 79 -34.50 -17.22 -15.73
N LEU A 80 -33.96 -16.51 -16.72
CA LEU A 80 -34.60 -16.30 -18.02
C LEU A 80 -34.60 -17.59 -18.86
N LYS A 81 -33.50 -18.36 -18.84
CA LYS A 81 -33.40 -19.68 -19.50
C LYS A 81 -34.45 -20.64 -18.95
N GLN A 82 -34.64 -20.69 -17.64
CA GLN A 82 -35.69 -21.49 -17.00
C GLN A 82 -37.12 -21.08 -17.39
N LYS A 83 -37.32 -19.80 -17.73
CA LYS A 83 -38.60 -19.28 -18.23
C LYS A 83 -38.81 -19.51 -19.73
N GLY A 84 -37.86 -20.16 -20.41
CA GLY A 84 -37.98 -20.52 -21.83
C GLY A 84 -37.55 -19.44 -22.82
N PHE A 85 -36.81 -18.41 -22.37
CA PHE A 85 -36.25 -17.41 -23.29
C PHE A 85 -35.12 -18.03 -24.14
N SER A 86 -34.98 -17.56 -25.39
CA SER A 86 -33.89 -17.99 -26.27
C SER A 86 -32.55 -17.39 -25.84
N LEU A 87 -31.43 -18.04 -26.19
CA LEU A 87 -30.09 -17.53 -25.87
C LEU A 87 -29.86 -16.12 -26.42
N ALA A 88 -30.39 -15.81 -27.61
CA ALA A 88 -30.34 -14.48 -28.20
C ALA A 88 -31.06 -13.43 -27.32
N GLN A 89 -32.27 -13.73 -26.87
CA GLN A 89 -33.03 -12.83 -25.98
C GLN A 89 -32.33 -12.64 -24.62
N ILE A 90 -31.68 -13.69 -24.11
CA ILE A 90 -30.94 -13.63 -22.85
C ILE A 90 -29.69 -12.78 -23.01
N SER A 91 -28.91 -13.01 -24.07
CA SER A 91 -27.73 -12.21 -24.42
C SER A 91 -28.07 -10.73 -24.52
N ASP A 92 -29.17 -10.39 -25.20
CA ASP A 92 -29.64 -9.01 -25.32
C ASP A 92 -30.05 -8.39 -23.98
N ALA A 93 -30.66 -9.19 -23.08
CA ALA A 93 -31.16 -8.70 -21.80
C ALA A 93 -30.09 -8.58 -20.70
N THR A 94 -29.08 -9.45 -20.71
CA THR A 94 -28.05 -9.52 -19.66
C THR A 94 -26.71 -8.95 -20.10
N GLY A 95 -26.50 -8.75 -21.40
CA GLY A 95 -25.22 -8.33 -21.98
C GLY A 95 -24.15 -9.43 -21.98
N ILE A 96 -24.51 -10.67 -21.64
CA ILE A 96 -23.59 -11.82 -21.68
C ILE A 96 -23.50 -12.34 -23.12
N PRO A 97 -22.31 -12.49 -23.70
CA PRO A 97 -22.16 -12.97 -25.07
C PRO A 97 -22.61 -14.44 -25.20
N LEU A 98 -23.19 -14.80 -26.35
CA LEU A 98 -23.73 -16.15 -26.61
C LEU A 98 -22.79 -17.31 -26.23
N PRO A 99 -21.48 -17.28 -26.55
CA PRO A 99 -20.57 -18.36 -26.16
C PRO A 99 -20.51 -18.61 -24.65
N GLU A 100 -20.63 -17.56 -23.83
CA GLU A 100 -20.64 -17.69 -22.36
C GLU A 100 -21.98 -18.24 -21.82
N LEU A 101 -23.05 -18.25 -22.64
CA LEU A 101 -24.37 -18.80 -22.26
C LEU A 101 -24.57 -20.25 -22.71
N GLU A 102 -23.67 -20.74 -23.56
CA GLU A 102 -23.68 -22.10 -24.13
C GLU A 102 -22.96 -23.12 -23.24
N ASP A 103 -22.05 -22.68 -22.37
CA ASP A 103 -21.42 -23.46 -21.30
C ASP A 103 -22.39 -23.78 -20.14
#